data_AF-A0A1F4YG07-F1
#
_entry.id   AF-A0A1F4YG07-F1
#
_cell.length_a   1.000
_cell.length_b   1.000
_cell.length_c   1.000
_cell.angle_alpha   90.00
_cell.angle_beta   90.00
_cell.angle_gamma   90.00
#
_symmetry.space_group_name_H-M   'P 1'
#
loop_
_entity.id
_entity.type
_entity.pdbx_description
1 polymer ?
#
loop_
_entity_poly.entity_id
_entity_poly.type
_entity_poly.pdbx_seq_one_letter_code
_entity_poly.pdbx_strand_id
1 'polypeptide(L)'
;MSSKSQTKSPPKNFLEALRELGGDFKSEAKIQVTKIVTQDVPESFGFAPTGTLKPNEAVSVSDMAKAESRGEAKAESRFNARLAQIKEEERAHFARLEAQNKQQIQSILVEIKTLASATGTLASQVEVAVAQAPANPGVYHRNFFDQLLSFIKVLRQKVQDSSHWLATTNSRANKKSYYWGQVGKSGTSYMLSSERYMVTSTG
;
A
#
# COMPACT_ATOMS: atom_id res chain seq x y z
N MET A 1 -17.80 10.56 -34.51
CA MET A 1 -16.32 10.46 -34.53
C MET A 1 -15.77 11.78 -33.98
N SER A 2 -15.25 11.80 -32.76
CA SER A 2 -14.79 13.04 -32.10
C SER A 2 -13.27 12.97 -31.94
N SER A 3 -12.56 13.84 -32.68
CA SER A 3 -11.10 13.94 -32.70
C SER A 3 -10.62 14.71 -31.47
N LYS A 4 -9.92 14.03 -30.56
CA LYS A 4 -9.24 14.66 -29.41
C LYS A 4 -7.95 15.31 -29.89
N SER A 5 -7.94 16.64 -29.98
CA SER A 5 -6.69 17.41 -30.07
C SER A 5 -5.96 17.37 -28.72
N GLN A 6 -4.83 16.67 -28.66
CA GLN A 6 -3.92 16.70 -27.50
C GLN A 6 -3.09 17.97 -27.55
N THR A 7 -3.25 18.86 -26.57
CA THR A 7 -2.35 19.99 -26.34
C THR A 7 -1.07 19.49 -25.66
N LYS A 8 0.03 19.43 -26.41
CA LYS A 8 1.36 19.10 -25.85
C LYS A 8 1.89 20.30 -25.07
N SER A 9 2.39 20.05 -23.85
CA SER A 9 3.04 21.06 -23.00
C SER A 9 4.45 21.39 -23.53
N PRO A 10 4.96 22.61 -23.35
CA PRO A 10 6.29 22.98 -23.81
C PRO A 10 7.39 22.15 -23.11
N PRO A 11 8.48 21.79 -23.81
CA PRO A 11 9.58 20.99 -23.26
C PRO A 11 10.30 21.76 -22.17
N LYS A 12 10.61 21.08 -21.06
CA LYS A 12 11.19 21.72 -19.87
C LYS A 12 12.71 21.78 -19.91
N ASN A 13 13.36 20.98 -20.77
CA ASN A 13 14.81 20.85 -20.85
C ASN A 13 15.30 20.62 -22.30
N PHE A 14 16.57 20.96 -22.56
CA PHE A 14 17.23 20.79 -23.87
C PHE A 14 17.15 19.34 -24.41
N LEU A 15 17.37 18.35 -23.55
CA LEU A 15 17.34 16.94 -23.96
C LEU A 15 15.92 16.47 -24.35
N GLU A 16 14.88 17.02 -23.72
CA GLU A 16 13.49 16.75 -24.11
C GLU A 16 13.17 17.40 -25.45
N ALA A 17 13.62 18.64 -25.66
CA ALA A 17 13.45 19.35 -26.92
C ALA A 17 14.19 18.64 -28.08
N LEU A 18 15.37 18.08 -27.84
CA LEU A 18 16.14 17.29 -28.81
C LEU A 18 15.47 15.93 -29.09
N ARG A 19 14.90 15.28 -28.07
CA ARG A 19 14.13 14.04 -28.23
C ARG A 19 12.85 14.26 -29.04
N GLU A 20 12.17 15.39 -28.86
CA GLU A 20 10.99 15.75 -29.65
C GLU A 20 11.33 16.15 -31.10
N LEU A 21 12.52 16.69 -31.35
CA LEU A 21 13.02 17.02 -32.70
C LEU A 21 13.08 15.78 -33.62
N GLY A 22 13.32 14.60 -33.06
CA GLY A 22 13.34 13.33 -33.81
C GLY A 22 11.96 12.79 -34.20
N GLY A 23 10.87 13.37 -33.67
CA GLY A 23 9.51 12.83 -33.81
C GLY A 23 8.61 13.51 -34.84
N ASP A 24 8.71 14.82 -35.07
CA ASP A 24 7.87 15.53 -36.04
C ASP A 24 8.40 16.95 -36.30
N PHE A 25 8.64 17.32 -37.55
CA PHE A 25 9.37 18.53 -37.94
C PHE A 25 8.41 19.74 -38.08
N LYS A 26 7.91 20.29 -36.96
CA LYS A 26 7.09 21.52 -36.98
C LYS A 26 7.89 22.76 -36.56
N SER A 27 7.57 23.90 -37.19
CA SER A 27 8.25 25.20 -37.05
C SER A 27 8.30 25.74 -35.62
N GLU A 28 7.29 25.45 -34.79
CA GLU A 28 7.26 25.86 -33.38
C GLU A 28 8.38 25.23 -32.54
N ALA A 29 8.78 23.98 -32.84
CA ALA A 29 9.86 23.30 -32.13
C ALA A 29 11.23 23.94 -32.42
N LYS A 30 11.47 24.42 -33.66
CA LYS A 30 12.70 25.16 -34.01
C LYS A 30 12.85 26.44 -33.21
N ILE A 31 11.76 27.19 -33.03
CA ILE A 31 11.76 28.45 -32.27
C ILE A 31 12.08 28.19 -30.79
N GLN A 32 11.51 27.12 -30.22
CA GLN A 32 11.72 26.77 -28.81
C GLN A 32 13.13 26.23 -28.54
N VAL A 33 13.67 25.37 -29.41
CA VAL A 33 15.07 24.91 -29.31
C VAL A 33 16.04 26.08 -29.45
N THR A 34 15.79 27.00 -30.39
CA THR A 34 16.64 28.19 -30.57
C THR A 34 16.62 29.07 -29.31
N LYS A 35 15.44 29.23 -28.68
CA LYS A 35 15.28 30.03 -27.46
C LYS A 35 15.95 29.39 -26.24
N ILE A 36 15.81 28.07 -26.07
CA ILE A 36 16.48 27.31 -24.98
C ILE A 36 18.00 27.35 -25.16
N VAL A 37 18.52 27.16 -26.38
CA VAL A 37 19.96 27.20 -26.68
C VAL A 37 20.53 28.61 -26.47
N THR A 38 19.79 29.66 -26.82
CA THR A 38 20.28 31.05 -26.70
C THR A 38 20.13 31.63 -25.31
N GLN A 39 19.22 31.12 -24.48
CA GLN A 39 18.99 31.64 -23.12
C GLN A 39 19.64 30.78 -22.04
N ASP A 40 19.52 29.44 -22.09
CA ASP A 40 19.97 28.58 -21.00
C ASP A 40 21.45 28.18 -21.09
N VAL A 41 22.00 28.03 -22.30
CA VAL A 41 23.41 27.64 -22.48
C VAL A 41 24.34 28.76 -21.99
N PRO A 42 24.19 30.04 -22.39
CA PRO A 42 25.04 31.11 -21.87
C PRO A 42 24.92 31.28 -20.36
N GLU A 43 23.70 31.20 -19.81
CA GLU A 43 23.47 31.35 -18.36
C GLU A 43 24.08 30.22 -17.52
N SER A 44 24.09 28.98 -18.02
CA SER A 44 24.74 27.84 -17.34
C SER A 44 26.27 27.92 -17.31
N PHE A 45 26.88 28.66 -18.25
CA PHE A 45 28.32 28.96 -18.28
C PHE A 45 28.66 30.34 -17.70
N GLY A 46 27.73 31.02 -17.03
CA GLY A 46 27.97 32.32 -16.38
C GLY A 46 27.95 33.54 -17.33
N PHE A 47 27.67 33.35 -18.62
CA PHE A 47 27.51 34.45 -19.56
C PHE A 47 26.09 35.05 -19.42
N ALA A 48 26.01 36.31 -18.96
CA ALA A 48 24.74 37.03 -18.95
C ALA A 48 24.26 37.28 -20.40
N PRO A 49 22.96 37.10 -20.71
CA PRO A 49 22.43 37.25 -22.08
C PRO A 49 22.36 38.72 -22.56
N THR A 50 22.90 39.67 -21.82
CA THR A 50 22.78 41.12 -22.09
C THR A 50 23.97 41.73 -22.84
N GLY A 51 24.79 40.93 -23.52
CA GLY A 51 25.86 41.47 -24.36
C GLY A 51 26.15 40.58 -25.56
N THR A 52 25.80 41.04 -26.76
CA THR A 52 26.35 40.48 -27.99
C THR A 52 27.84 40.80 -28.02
N LEU A 53 28.70 39.85 -27.66
CA LEU A 53 30.15 39.99 -27.79
C LEU A 53 30.48 40.22 -29.26
N LYS A 54 31.07 41.38 -29.58
CA LYS A 54 31.55 41.65 -30.93
C LYS A 54 32.91 40.97 -31.13
N PRO A 55 33.24 40.45 -32.33
CA PRO A 55 34.58 39.96 -32.61
C PRO A 55 35.64 41.04 -32.25
N ASN A 56 36.69 40.64 -31.52
CA ASN A 56 37.77 41.49 -30.99
C ASN A 56 37.43 42.41 -29.80
N GLU A 57 36.35 42.16 -29.06
CA GLU A 57 36.07 42.84 -27.79
C GLU A 57 36.89 42.21 -26.64
N ALA A 58 37.71 43.01 -25.95
CA ALA A 58 38.54 42.54 -24.85
C ALA A 58 37.67 42.31 -23.60
N VAL A 59 37.52 41.06 -23.19
CA VAL A 59 36.82 40.70 -21.96
C VAL A 59 37.75 40.96 -20.77
N SER A 60 37.31 41.77 -19.80
CA SER A 60 38.06 42.01 -18.57
C SER A 60 38.06 40.78 -17.67
N VAL A 61 39.23 40.37 -17.18
CA VAL A 61 39.42 39.28 -16.21
C VAL A 61 38.57 39.49 -14.95
N SER A 62 38.35 40.75 -14.54
CA SER A 62 37.51 41.09 -13.38
C SER A 62 36.04 40.75 -13.58
N ASP A 63 35.54 40.86 -14.82
CA ASP A 63 34.14 40.62 -15.14
C ASP A 63 33.88 39.12 -15.29
N MET A 64 34.89 38.37 -15.75
CA MET A 64 34.87 36.89 -15.75
C MET A 64 34.80 36.34 -14.33
N ALA A 65 35.63 36.83 -13.39
CA ALA A 65 35.58 36.38 -11.99
C ALA A 65 34.25 36.70 -11.29
N LYS A 66 33.63 37.85 -11.62
CA LYS A 66 32.28 38.20 -11.14
C LYS A 66 31.20 37.33 -11.78
N ALA A 67 31.35 36.93 -13.03
CA ALA A 67 30.44 36.02 -13.70
C ALA A 67 30.54 34.59 -13.13
N GLU A 68 31.76 34.12 -12.88
CA GLU A 68 32.06 32.82 -12.26
C GLU A 68 31.46 32.72 -10.86
N SER A 69 31.75 33.68 -9.97
CA SER A 69 31.18 33.70 -8.61
C SER A 69 29.64 33.79 -8.59
N ARG A 70 29.03 34.51 -9.55
CA ARG A 70 27.56 34.52 -9.71
C ARG A 70 27.04 33.19 -10.22
N GLY A 71 27.77 32.52 -11.11
CA GLY A 71 27.46 31.18 -11.60
C GLY A 71 27.52 30.15 -10.49
N GLU A 72 28.58 30.16 -9.69
CA GLU A 72 28.77 29.32 -8.51
C GLU A 72 27.67 29.55 -7.48
N ALA A 73 27.40 30.81 -7.08
CA ALA A 73 26.35 31.12 -6.11
C ALA A 73 24.95 30.67 -6.60
N LYS A 74 24.66 30.81 -7.91
CA LYS A 74 23.42 30.30 -8.50
C LYS A 74 23.38 28.77 -8.52
N ALA A 75 24.49 28.11 -8.84
CA ALA A 75 24.60 26.65 -8.85
C ALA A 75 24.41 26.08 -7.44
N GLU A 76 25.07 26.67 -6.43
CA GLU A 76 24.91 26.33 -5.02
C GLU A 76 23.47 26.53 -4.53
N SER A 77 22.85 27.67 -4.88
CA SER A 77 21.44 27.94 -4.55
C SER A 77 20.50 26.90 -5.15
N ARG A 78 20.69 26.54 -6.44
CA ARG A 78 19.90 25.48 -7.11
C ARG A 78 20.10 24.12 -6.46
N PHE A 79 21.34 23.78 -6.12
CA PHE A 79 21.67 22.53 -5.44
C PHE A 79 21.02 22.45 -4.06
N ASN A 80 21.14 23.50 -3.24
CA ASN A 80 20.54 23.57 -1.92
C ASN A 80 19.00 23.51 -1.98
N ALA A 81 18.38 24.21 -2.94
CA ALA A 81 16.94 24.13 -3.17
C ALA A 81 16.50 22.70 -3.55
N ARG A 82 17.29 22.01 -4.39
CA ARG A 82 17.01 20.61 -4.76
C ARG A 82 17.14 19.67 -3.56
N LEU A 83 18.17 19.83 -2.74
CA LEU A 83 18.34 19.04 -1.52
C LEU A 83 17.20 19.26 -0.52
N ALA A 84 16.75 20.51 -0.36
CA ALA A 84 15.61 20.83 0.50
C ALA A 84 14.33 20.16 -0.02
N GLN A 85 14.10 20.19 -1.34
CA GLN A 85 12.98 19.51 -1.96
C GLN A 85 13.01 17.99 -1.71
N ILE A 86 14.16 17.34 -1.90
CA ILE A 86 14.31 15.89 -1.67
C ILE A 86 13.98 15.54 -0.22
N LYS A 87 14.50 16.30 0.75
CA LYS A 87 14.22 16.08 2.18
C LYS A 87 12.73 16.22 2.50
N GLU A 88 12.05 17.19 1.88
CA GLU A 88 10.62 17.38 2.08
C GLU A 88 9.80 16.24 1.47
N GLU A 89 10.16 15.79 0.26
CA GLU A 89 9.56 14.63 -0.40
C GLU A 89 9.74 13.35 0.43
N GLU A 90 10.93 13.12 0.99
CA GLU A 90 11.21 12.00 1.89
C GLU A 90 10.35 12.06 3.15
N ARG A 91 10.29 13.21 3.83
CA ARG A 91 9.44 13.40 5.02
C ARG A 91 7.97 13.14 4.71
N ALA A 92 7.46 13.70 3.61
CA ALA A 92 6.09 13.49 3.18
C ALA A 92 5.82 12.01 2.87
N HIS A 93 6.78 11.30 2.26
CA HIS A 93 6.69 9.88 2.00
C HIS A 93 6.65 9.05 3.30
N PHE A 94 7.55 9.31 4.25
CA PHE A 94 7.54 8.63 5.55
C PHE A 94 6.25 8.89 6.34
N ALA A 95 5.76 10.13 6.38
CA ALA A 95 4.50 10.46 7.04
C ALA A 95 3.31 9.72 6.42
N ARG A 96 3.27 9.56 5.09
CA ARG A 96 2.25 8.76 4.40
C ARG A 96 2.33 7.29 4.79
N LEU A 97 3.53 6.71 4.82
CA LEU A 97 3.73 5.32 5.23
C LEU A 97 3.30 5.07 6.67
N GLU A 98 3.64 5.98 7.59
CA GLU A 98 3.20 5.92 8.99
C GLU A 98 1.68 5.98 9.10
N ALA A 99 1.03 6.91 8.38
CA ALA A 99 -0.42 7.01 8.37
C ALA A 99 -1.08 5.74 7.82
N GLN A 100 -0.57 5.17 6.73
CA GLN A 100 -1.07 3.92 6.17
C GLN A 100 -0.90 2.74 7.14
N ASN A 101 0.26 2.61 7.78
CA ASN A 101 0.48 1.55 8.77
C ASN A 101 -0.46 1.69 9.96
N LYS A 102 -0.67 2.92 10.46
CA LYS A 102 -1.64 3.19 11.53
C LYS A 102 -3.05 2.78 11.13
N GLN A 103 -3.50 3.14 9.93
CA GLN A 103 -4.83 2.76 9.42
C GLN A 103 -4.98 1.24 9.28
N GLN A 104 -3.98 0.55 8.73
CA GLN A 104 -3.99 -0.90 8.59
C GLN A 104 -4.08 -1.59 9.95
N ILE A 105 -3.25 -1.17 10.91
CA ILE A 105 -3.28 -1.74 12.26
C ILE A 105 -4.64 -1.52 12.91
N GLN A 106 -5.22 -0.32 12.81
CA GLN A 106 -6.56 -0.05 13.33
C GLN A 106 -7.61 -1.00 12.71
N SER A 107 -7.54 -1.24 11.40
CA SER A 107 -8.45 -2.19 10.74
C SER A 107 -8.29 -3.63 11.25
N ILE A 108 -7.03 -4.07 11.46
CA ILE A 108 -6.73 -5.39 12.00
C ILE A 108 -7.24 -5.52 13.44
N LEU A 109 -7.06 -4.49 14.27
CA LEU A 109 -7.53 -4.49 15.66
C LEU A 109 -9.06 -4.59 15.73
N VAL A 110 -9.79 -3.90 14.85
CA VAL A 110 -11.25 -4.02 14.76
C VAL A 110 -11.64 -5.44 14.37
N GLU A 111 -11.00 -6.02 13.35
CA GLU A 111 -11.27 -7.39 12.92
C GLU A 111 -10.99 -8.39 14.04
N ILE A 112 -9.84 -8.27 14.71
CA ILE A 112 -9.45 -9.06 15.88
C ILE A 112 -10.53 -8.98 16.96
N LYS A 113 -11.02 -7.79 17.30
CA LYS A 113 -12.06 -7.60 18.32
C LYS A 113 -13.37 -8.30 17.94
N THR A 114 -13.81 -8.15 16.69
CA THR A 114 -15.04 -8.79 16.21
C THR A 114 -14.95 -10.33 16.18
N LEU A 115 -13.78 -10.88 15.87
CA LEU A 115 -13.55 -12.33 15.87
C LEU A 115 -13.42 -12.88 17.29
N ALA A 116 -12.76 -12.14 18.18
CA ALA A 116 -12.54 -12.55 19.56
C ALA A 116 -13.83 -12.54 20.39
N SER A 117 -14.76 -11.60 20.14
CA SER A 117 -16.07 -11.59 20.81
C SER A 117 -16.88 -12.87 20.56
N ALA A 118 -16.62 -13.59 19.46
CA ALA A 118 -17.27 -14.86 19.16
C ALA A 118 -16.66 -16.06 19.91
N THR A 119 -15.52 -15.90 20.58
CA THR A 119 -14.73 -17.00 21.19
C THR A 119 -14.67 -16.95 22.72
N GLY A 120 -15.56 -16.18 23.36
CA GLY A 120 -15.74 -16.20 24.83
C GLY A 120 -14.54 -15.62 25.58
N THR A 121 -13.78 -16.47 26.30
CA THR A 121 -12.66 -16.06 27.17
C THR A 121 -11.51 -15.40 26.43
N LEU A 122 -11.38 -15.63 25.11
CA LEU A 122 -10.37 -14.99 24.27
C LEU A 122 -10.64 -13.49 24.08
N ALA A 123 -11.91 -13.05 24.16
CA ALA A 123 -12.30 -11.67 23.97
C ALA A 123 -11.56 -10.72 24.93
N SER A 124 -11.46 -11.07 26.22
CA SER A 124 -10.84 -10.18 27.21
C SER A 124 -9.33 -10.06 27.03
N GLN A 125 -8.64 -11.16 26.72
CA GLN A 125 -7.19 -11.16 26.49
C GLN A 125 -6.84 -10.37 25.23
N VAL A 126 -7.67 -10.51 24.19
CA VAL A 126 -7.54 -9.74 22.96
C VAL A 126 -7.81 -8.27 23.20
N GLU A 127 -8.83 -7.90 23.97
CA GLU A 127 -9.10 -6.50 24.30
C GLU A 127 -7.94 -5.85 25.06
N VAL A 128 -7.31 -6.57 25.99
CA VAL A 128 -6.11 -6.10 26.70
C VAL A 128 -4.95 -5.88 25.73
N ALA A 129 -4.69 -6.83 24.82
CA ALA A 129 -3.63 -6.72 23.82
C ALA A 129 -3.87 -5.56 22.84
N VAL A 130 -5.12 -5.33 22.45
CA VAL A 130 -5.54 -4.19 21.60
C VAL A 130 -5.34 -2.86 22.34
N ALA A 131 -5.70 -2.80 23.63
CA ALA A 131 -5.57 -1.60 24.46
C ALA A 131 -4.10 -1.21 24.71
N GLN A 132 -3.18 -2.19 24.69
CA GLN A 132 -1.75 -1.98 24.83
C GLN A 132 -1.03 -1.64 23.51
N ALA A 133 -1.77 -1.45 22.40
CA ALA A 133 -1.16 -1.12 21.12
C ALA A 133 -0.38 0.21 21.19
N PRO A 134 0.87 0.25 20.70
CA PRO A 134 1.72 1.44 20.82
C PRO A 134 1.27 2.60 19.92
N ALA A 135 1.48 3.83 20.39
CA ALA A 135 1.04 5.06 19.72
C ALA A 135 1.70 5.29 18.33
N ASN A 136 2.93 4.81 18.15
CA ASN A 136 3.67 4.87 16.87
C ASN A 136 4.03 3.46 16.40
N PRO A 137 3.09 2.76 15.75
CA PRO A 137 3.32 1.38 15.38
C PRO A 137 4.15 1.29 14.09
N GLY A 138 5.32 0.67 14.20
CA GLY A 138 6.14 0.29 13.06
C GLY A 138 5.72 -1.03 12.40
N VAL A 139 6.49 -1.46 11.38
CA VAL A 139 6.25 -2.68 10.58
C VAL A 139 6.16 -3.94 11.45
N TYR A 140 6.96 -4.03 12.51
CA TYR A 140 6.92 -5.16 13.45
C TYR A 140 5.53 -5.33 14.09
N HIS A 141 4.93 -4.24 14.56
CA HIS A 141 3.62 -4.28 15.21
C HIS A 141 2.53 -4.71 14.23
N ARG A 142 2.60 -4.23 12.98
CA ARG A 142 1.71 -4.69 11.91
C ARG A 142 1.79 -6.21 11.75
N ASN A 143 3.00 -6.76 11.57
CA ASN A 143 3.20 -8.18 11.39
C ASN A 143 2.70 -9.00 12.59
N PHE A 144 2.94 -8.51 13.81
CA PHE A 144 2.42 -9.15 15.02
C PHE A 144 0.90 -9.22 15.02
N PHE A 145 0.21 -8.11 14.73
CA PHE A 145 -1.26 -8.09 14.68
C PHE A 145 -1.81 -8.93 13.52
N ASP A 146 -1.14 -8.96 12.36
CA ASP A 146 -1.51 -9.85 11.24
C ASP A 146 -1.41 -11.33 11.63
N GLN A 147 -0.36 -11.71 12.36
CA GLN A 147 -0.20 -13.07 12.88
C GLN A 147 -1.25 -13.40 13.96
N LEU A 148 -1.53 -12.45 14.86
CA LEU A 148 -2.56 -12.61 15.89
C LEU A 148 -3.94 -12.80 15.25
N LEU A 149 -4.27 -12.01 14.23
CA LEU A 149 -5.51 -12.16 13.47
C LEU A 149 -5.60 -13.54 12.81
N SER A 150 -4.52 -13.99 12.18
CA SER A 150 -4.45 -15.32 11.53
C SER A 150 -4.66 -16.45 12.55
N PHE A 151 -4.04 -16.34 13.73
CA PHE A 151 -4.23 -17.29 14.82
C PHE A 151 -5.69 -17.34 15.30
N ILE A 152 -6.32 -16.19 15.51
CA ILE A 152 -7.72 -16.10 15.95
C ILE A 152 -8.66 -16.72 14.90
N LYS A 153 -8.42 -16.51 13.60
CA LYS A 153 -9.19 -17.12 12.51
C LYS A 153 -9.13 -18.65 12.56
N VAL A 154 -7.92 -19.21 12.67
CA VAL A 154 -7.72 -20.67 12.77
C VAL A 154 -8.37 -21.23 14.02
N LEU A 155 -8.22 -20.55 15.16
CA LEU A 155 -8.83 -20.97 16.42
C LEU A 155 -10.36 -21.01 16.33
N ARG A 156 -10.98 -19.97 15.76
CA ARG A 156 -12.42 -19.93 15.53
C ARG A 156 -12.90 -21.11 14.68
N GLN A 157 -12.19 -21.42 13.59
CA GLN A 157 -12.52 -22.57 12.75
C GLN A 157 -12.51 -23.86 13.56
N LYS A 158 -11.45 -24.10 14.35
CA LYS A 158 -11.33 -25.29 15.19
C LYS A 158 -12.43 -25.38 16.25
N VAL A 159 -12.85 -24.26 16.84
CA VAL A 159 -13.96 -24.23 17.80
C VAL A 159 -15.28 -24.61 17.12
N GLN A 160 -15.54 -24.09 15.93
CA GLN A 160 -16.73 -24.43 15.15
C GLN A 160 -16.76 -25.92 14.76
N ASP A 161 -15.64 -26.44 14.29
CA ASP A 161 -15.50 -27.86 13.93
C ASP A 161 -15.75 -28.77 15.14
N SER A 162 -15.17 -28.41 16.30
CA SER A 162 -15.37 -29.14 17.56
C SER A 162 -16.83 -29.09 18.00
N SER A 163 -17.49 -27.93 17.89
CA SER A 163 -18.92 -27.78 18.21
C SER A 163 -19.79 -28.64 17.29
N HIS A 164 -19.47 -28.70 15.99
CA HIS A 164 -20.22 -29.52 15.03
C HIS A 164 -20.03 -31.01 15.29
N TRP A 165 -18.80 -31.43 15.59
CA TRP A 165 -18.49 -32.81 15.97
C TRP A 165 -19.23 -33.22 17.26
N LEU A 166 -19.23 -32.37 18.29
CA LEU A 166 -19.97 -32.59 19.52
C LEU A 166 -21.48 -32.68 19.29
N ALA A 167 -22.05 -31.77 18.49
CA ALA A 167 -23.47 -31.79 18.16
C ALA A 167 -23.88 -33.08 17.43
N THR A 168 -23.06 -33.52 16.48
CA THR A 168 -23.29 -34.78 15.73
C THR A 168 -23.17 -35.99 16.63
N THR A 169 -22.16 -36.02 17.49
CA THR A 169 -21.93 -37.11 18.45
C THR A 169 -23.08 -37.20 19.46
N ASN A 170 -23.50 -36.07 20.03
CA ASN A 170 -24.61 -36.02 20.97
C ASN A 170 -25.94 -36.41 20.29
N SER A 171 -26.17 -35.96 19.05
CA SER A 171 -27.35 -36.37 18.26
C SER A 171 -27.39 -37.87 18.03
N ARG A 172 -26.26 -38.50 17.69
CA ARG A 172 -26.15 -39.96 17.58
C ARG A 172 -26.38 -40.67 18.92
N ALA A 173 -25.79 -40.16 20.00
CA ALA A 173 -25.98 -40.71 21.34
C ALA A 173 -27.44 -40.66 21.80
N ASN A 174 -28.13 -39.54 21.57
CA ASN A 174 -29.55 -39.37 21.89
C ASN A 174 -30.45 -40.31 21.08
N LYS A 175 -30.21 -40.45 19.77
CA LYS A 175 -30.93 -41.41 18.92
C LYS A 175 -30.72 -42.86 19.41
N LYS A 176 -29.49 -43.21 19.78
CA LYS A 176 -29.16 -44.52 20.35
C LYS A 176 -29.87 -44.74 21.68
N SER A 177 -29.83 -43.77 22.59
CA SER A 177 -30.51 -43.83 23.89
C SER A 177 -32.02 -44.02 23.72
N TYR A 178 -32.65 -43.22 22.85
CA TYR A 178 -34.07 -43.35 22.53
C TYR A 178 -34.41 -44.74 21.95
N TYR A 179 -33.60 -45.23 21.00
CA TYR A 179 -33.77 -46.55 20.42
C TYR A 179 -33.75 -47.64 21.50
N TRP A 180 -32.72 -47.67 22.34
CA TRP A 180 -32.62 -48.68 23.41
C TRP A 180 -33.69 -48.52 24.48
N GLY A 181 -34.14 -47.30 24.77
CA GLY A 181 -35.28 -47.05 25.65
C GLY A 181 -36.59 -47.65 25.12
N GLN A 182 -36.82 -47.57 23.81
CA GLN A 182 -37.98 -48.19 23.16
C GLN A 182 -37.87 -49.73 23.11
N VAL A 183 -36.66 -50.25 22.85
CA VAL A 183 -36.40 -51.71 22.97
C VAL A 183 -36.68 -52.21 24.38
N GLY A 184 -36.28 -51.47 25.42
CA GLY A 184 -36.56 -51.84 26.81
C GLY A 184 -38.06 -51.88 27.15
N LYS A 185 -38.89 -51.05 26.49
CA LYS A 185 -40.35 -51.00 26.70
C LYS A 185 -41.13 -52.06 25.91
N SER A 186 -40.80 -52.21 24.64
CA SER A 186 -41.58 -53.02 23.69
C SER A 186 -40.90 -54.35 23.31
N GLY A 187 -39.69 -54.58 23.83
CA GLY A 187 -38.93 -55.81 23.63
C GLY A 187 -38.52 -56.06 22.17
N THR A 188 -38.47 -57.35 21.82
CA THR A 188 -38.05 -57.83 20.49
C THR A 188 -38.99 -57.40 19.36
N SER A 189 -40.26 -57.10 19.66
CA SER A 189 -41.23 -56.59 18.66
C SER A 189 -40.77 -55.26 18.04
N TYR A 190 -40.17 -54.37 18.84
CA TYR A 190 -39.64 -53.09 18.34
C TYR A 190 -38.35 -53.26 17.53
N MET A 191 -37.51 -54.26 17.87
CA MET A 191 -36.29 -54.57 17.12
C MET A 191 -36.59 -55.19 15.75
N LEU A 192 -37.60 -56.06 15.67
CA LEU A 192 -37.94 -56.83 14.48
C LEU A 192 -38.97 -56.14 13.57
N SER A 193 -39.37 -54.90 13.90
CA SER A 193 -40.21 -54.10 13.02
C SER A 193 -39.51 -53.96 11.66
N SER A 194 -40.21 -54.32 10.58
CA SER A 194 -39.72 -54.37 9.20
C SER A 194 -39.03 -53.07 8.77
N GLU A 195 -39.51 -51.94 9.27
CA GLU A 195 -38.98 -50.60 8.98
C GLU A 195 -37.61 -50.35 9.62
N ARG A 196 -37.32 -50.97 10.77
CA ARG A 196 -36.08 -50.75 11.52
C ARG A 196 -35.05 -51.83 11.30
N TYR A 197 -35.49 -53.08 11.13
CA TYR A 197 -34.63 -54.23 10.95
C TYR A 197 -33.63 -54.02 9.80
N MET A 198 -34.10 -53.49 8.67
CA MET A 198 -33.27 -53.19 7.48
C MET A 198 -32.25 -52.07 7.72
N VAL A 199 -32.58 -51.09 8.57
CA VAL A 199 -31.70 -49.94 8.86
C VAL A 199 -30.64 -50.31 9.90
N THR A 200 -30.97 -51.16 10.87
CA THR A 200 -30.00 -51.62 11.88
C THR A 200 -29.07 -52.72 11.38
N SER A 201 -29.45 -53.47 10.35
CA SER A 201 -28.65 -54.57 9.81
C SER A 201 -27.54 -54.11 8.85
N THR A 202 -27.65 -52.89 8.31
CA THR A 202 -26.74 -52.40 7.26
C THR A 202 -25.63 -51.47 7.77
N GLY A 203 -25.63 -51.11 9.06
CA GLY A 203 -24.55 -50.33 9.71
C GLY A 203 -24.74 -48.83 9.67
#